data_AF-A0A7X8DL16-F1
#
_entry.id   AF-A0A7X8DL16-F1
#
_cell.length_a   1.000
_cell.length_b   1.000
_cell.length_c   1.000
_cell.angle_alpha   90.00
_cell.angle_beta   90.00
_cell.angle_gamma   90.00
#
_symmetry.space_group_name_H-M   'P 1'
#
loop_
_entity.id
_entity.type
_entity.pdbx_description
1 polymer ?
#
loop_
_entity_poly.entity_id
_entity_poly.type
_entity_poly.pdbx_seq_one_letter_code
_entity_poly.pdbx_strand_id
1 'polypeptide(L)'
;MIDNILSEVRKSNRSSLNELEGNRLLSSYGISMAKTLLAKSADEAVEIAEEIGYPLVLKVLSPQILHKTEAGCVRVGLADEDEVRTAYDEILENAKKYDPNSKIEGIIVQEMVPNGLELIFGINKDPQFGHTIVFGLGGIYVEVFEDIALRLVPISKDDAYAMISETNVSKILAGARGKEYDIDEVVDILMKLSKLVQEHPQIQEVDINPFILYEDGRVGTGVDALITLSEE
;
A
#
# COMPACT_ATOMS: atom_id res chain seq x y z
N MET A 1 7.96 12.25 14.66
CA MET A 1 7.06 11.06 14.63
C MET A 1 7.50 10.09 13.56
N ILE A 2 7.74 10.55 12.32
CA ILE A 2 8.25 9.73 11.21
C ILE A 2 9.68 9.23 11.43
N ASP A 3 10.60 10.11 11.83
CA ASP A 3 11.98 9.71 12.17
C ASP A 3 12.03 8.65 13.27
N ASN A 4 11.01 8.62 14.16
CA ASN A 4 10.89 7.58 15.17
C ASN A 4 10.54 6.23 14.52
N ILE A 5 9.61 6.17 13.56
CA ILE A 5 9.27 4.94 12.82
C ILE A 5 10.51 4.40 12.10
N LEU A 6 11.20 5.24 11.32
CA LEU A 6 12.36 4.82 10.54
C LEU A 6 13.52 4.38 11.45
N SER A 7 13.74 5.07 12.57
CA SER A 7 14.77 4.68 13.54
C SER A 7 14.42 3.42 14.31
N GLU A 8 13.14 3.15 14.61
CA GLU A 8 12.69 1.92 15.27
C GLU A 8 12.87 0.69 14.37
N VAL A 9 12.57 0.83 13.07
CA VAL A 9 12.83 -0.20 12.06
C VAL A 9 14.31 -0.58 12.05
N ARG A 10 15.20 0.42 11.98
CA ARG A 10 16.65 0.20 12.02
C ARG A 10 17.14 -0.40 13.33
N LYS A 11 16.67 0.09 14.49
CA LYS A 11 17.01 -0.46 15.81
C LYS A 11 16.58 -1.92 15.96
N SER A 12 15.55 -2.33 15.21
CA SER A 12 15.07 -3.71 15.15
C SER A 12 15.80 -4.57 14.12
N ASN A 13 16.90 -4.07 13.53
CA ASN A 13 17.68 -4.71 12.45
C ASN A 13 16.82 -5.12 11.25
N ARG A 14 15.76 -4.35 10.96
CA ARG A 14 14.93 -4.52 9.77
C ARG A 14 15.33 -3.49 8.72
N SER A 15 15.26 -3.89 7.45
CA SER A 15 15.40 -3.00 6.30
C SER A 15 14.04 -2.66 5.66
N SER A 16 12.93 -3.16 6.20
CA SER A 16 11.58 -2.91 5.69
C SER A 16 10.61 -2.59 6.80
N LEU A 17 9.71 -1.64 6.52
CA LEU A 17 8.58 -1.30 7.37
C LEU A 17 7.53 -2.40 7.25
N ASN A 18 6.84 -2.69 8.35
CA ASN A 18 5.63 -3.51 8.27
C ASN A 18 4.43 -2.68 7.73
N GLU A 19 3.34 -3.36 7.37
CA GLU A 19 2.16 -2.73 6.74
C GLU A 19 1.58 -1.58 7.58
N LEU A 20 1.55 -1.69 8.91
CA LEU A 20 1.05 -0.64 9.79
C LEU A 20 1.99 0.57 9.86
N GLU A 21 3.30 0.33 9.89
CA GLU A 21 4.33 1.37 9.87
C GLU A 21 4.29 2.13 8.53
N GLY A 22 4.20 1.40 7.42
CA GLY A 22 4.10 1.95 6.06
C GLY A 22 2.84 2.80 5.90
N ASN A 23 1.67 2.29 6.28
CA ASN A 23 0.41 3.02 6.20
C ASN A 23 0.44 4.31 7.03
N ARG A 24 1.01 4.27 8.24
CA ARG A 24 1.18 5.45 9.09
C ARG A 24 2.11 6.47 8.47
N LEU A 25 3.22 6.02 7.87
CA LEU A 25 4.17 6.90 7.18
C LEU A 25 3.49 7.63 6.01
N LEU A 26 2.85 6.89 5.12
CA LEU A 26 2.16 7.46 3.94
C LEU A 26 1.00 8.38 4.34
N SER A 27 0.19 7.97 5.32
CA SER A 27 -0.90 8.79 5.87
C SER A 27 -0.39 10.11 6.46
N SER A 28 0.78 10.11 7.09
CA SER A 28 1.37 11.34 7.63
C SER A 28 1.83 12.35 6.56
N TYR A 29 2.05 11.88 5.33
CA TYR A 29 2.25 12.73 4.14
C TYR A 29 0.93 13.08 3.43
N GLY A 30 -0.22 12.67 3.99
CA GLY A 30 -1.54 12.93 3.42
C GLY A 30 -1.89 12.03 2.25
N ILE A 31 -1.26 10.86 2.12
CA ILE A 31 -1.66 9.83 1.16
C ILE A 31 -2.68 8.92 1.87
N SER A 32 -3.89 8.85 1.33
CA SER A 32 -4.96 8.04 1.90
C SER A 32 -4.65 6.55 1.77
N MET A 33 -4.72 5.82 2.88
CA MET A 33 -4.51 4.37 2.95
C MET A 33 -5.73 3.71 3.57
N ALA A 34 -6.03 2.47 3.16
CA ALA A 34 -7.15 1.70 3.69
C ALA A 34 -7.07 1.59 5.22
N LYS A 35 -8.22 1.74 5.90
CA LYS A 35 -8.25 1.68 7.37
C LYS A 35 -7.75 0.32 7.82
N THR A 36 -6.66 0.30 8.58
CA THR A 36 -5.90 -0.90 8.92
C THR A 36 -5.56 -0.90 10.41
N LEU A 37 -5.94 -1.94 11.14
CA LEU A 37 -5.71 -2.11 12.56
C LEU A 37 -5.17 -3.51 12.87
N LEU A 38 -4.56 -3.69 14.05
CA LEU A 38 -3.95 -4.95 14.47
C LEU A 38 -4.76 -5.59 15.58
N ALA A 39 -5.21 -6.82 15.35
CA ALA A 39 -5.82 -7.68 16.36
C ALA A 39 -4.81 -8.70 16.90
N LYS A 40 -4.83 -8.92 18.21
CA LYS A 40 -4.05 -9.97 18.89
C LYS A 40 -4.90 -11.14 19.37
N SER A 41 -6.21 -11.07 19.18
CA SER A 41 -7.16 -12.16 19.43
C SER A 41 -8.30 -12.10 18.42
N ALA A 42 -9.07 -13.18 18.30
CA ALA A 42 -10.28 -13.20 17.48
C ALA A 42 -11.33 -12.20 18.00
N ASP A 43 -11.44 -12.03 19.33
CA ASP A 43 -12.35 -11.05 19.93
C ASP A 43 -11.93 -9.61 19.55
N GLU A 44 -10.64 -9.27 19.65
CA GLU A 44 -10.13 -7.98 19.20
C GLU A 44 -10.36 -7.78 17.69
N ALA A 45 -10.26 -8.84 16.89
CA ALA A 45 -10.50 -8.75 15.45
C ALA A 45 -11.96 -8.41 15.14
N VAL A 46 -12.90 -8.95 15.91
CA VAL A 46 -14.33 -8.64 15.80
C VAL A 46 -14.63 -7.21 16.26
N GLU A 47 -14.08 -6.77 17.38
CA GLU A 47 -14.23 -5.38 17.85
C GLU A 47 -13.74 -4.38 16.79
N ILE A 48 -12.58 -4.66 16.19
CA ILE A 48 -12.04 -3.86 15.10
C ILE A 48 -12.94 -3.94 13.85
N ALA A 49 -13.47 -5.12 13.55
CA ALA A 49 -14.38 -5.31 12.41
C ALA A 49 -15.64 -4.45 12.52
N GLU A 50 -16.23 -4.37 13.71
CA GLU A 50 -17.36 -3.48 14.00
C GLU A 50 -16.99 -2.00 13.90
N GLU A 51 -15.75 -1.63 14.26
CA GLU A 51 -15.26 -0.25 14.17
C GLU A 51 -14.96 0.20 12.72
N ILE A 52 -14.49 -0.70 11.88
CA ILE A 52 -14.18 -0.42 10.46
C ILE A 52 -15.44 -0.52 9.61
N GLY A 53 -16.25 -1.56 9.82
CA GLY A 53 -17.38 -1.92 8.98
C GLY A 53 -17.02 -2.95 7.91
N TYR A 54 -18.01 -3.76 7.54
CA TYR A 54 -17.89 -4.84 6.56
C TYR A 54 -18.13 -4.36 5.11
N PRO A 55 -17.58 -5.04 4.09
CA PRO A 55 -16.71 -6.23 4.18
C PRO A 55 -15.25 -5.91 4.51
N LEU A 56 -14.51 -6.92 4.98
CA LEU A 56 -13.15 -6.80 5.50
C LEU A 56 -12.15 -7.75 4.84
N VAL A 57 -10.87 -7.44 5.07
CA VAL A 57 -9.72 -8.26 4.74
C VAL A 57 -8.94 -8.56 6.02
N LEU A 58 -8.62 -9.84 6.24
CA LEU A 58 -7.71 -10.28 7.31
C LEU A 58 -6.40 -10.77 6.70
N LYS A 59 -5.26 -10.36 7.27
CA LYS A 59 -3.92 -10.76 6.83
C LYS A 59 -3.00 -11.04 8.02
N VAL A 60 -2.12 -12.03 7.93
CA VAL A 60 -1.09 -12.22 8.97
C VAL A 60 -0.10 -11.06 8.98
N LEU A 61 0.30 -10.61 10.18
CA LEU A 61 1.46 -9.76 10.38
C LEU A 61 2.61 -10.58 10.95
N SER A 62 3.60 -10.90 10.11
CA SER A 62 4.80 -11.61 10.52
C SER A 62 6.01 -11.17 9.68
N PRO A 63 7.17 -10.86 10.29
CA PRO A 63 8.39 -10.57 9.54
C PRO A 63 8.90 -11.73 8.68
N GLN A 64 8.49 -12.97 8.97
CA GLN A 64 8.94 -14.18 8.26
C GLN A 64 8.01 -14.58 7.11
N ILE A 65 6.75 -14.13 7.12
CA ILE A 65 5.74 -14.52 6.13
C ILE A 65 5.48 -13.34 5.18
N LEU A 66 6.35 -13.19 4.19
CA LEU A 66 6.26 -12.13 3.18
C LEU A 66 5.19 -12.44 2.12
N HIS A 67 5.17 -13.67 1.61
CA HIS A 67 4.19 -14.13 0.61
C HIS A 67 2.89 -14.64 1.27
N LYS A 68 2.15 -13.72 1.91
CA LYS A 68 0.96 -14.02 2.74
C LYS A 68 -0.09 -14.83 1.99
N THR A 69 -0.36 -14.50 0.72
CA THR A 69 -1.36 -15.19 -0.11
C THR A 69 -0.98 -16.65 -0.36
N GLU A 70 0.27 -16.92 -0.74
CA GLU A 70 0.80 -18.28 -0.97
C GLU A 70 0.80 -19.10 0.32
N ALA A 71 1.06 -18.45 1.46
CA ALA A 71 0.97 -19.05 2.78
C ALA A 71 -0.48 -19.27 3.25
N GLY A 72 -1.50 -18.91 2.47
CA GLY A 72 -2.91 -19.01 2.89
C GLY A 72 -3.29 -18.08 4.04
N CYS A 73 -2.49 -17.04 4.27
CA CYS A 73 -2.56 -16.12 5.40
C CYS A 73 -3.24 -14.79 5.05
N VAL A 74 -4.09 -14.81 4.01
CA VAL A 74 -4.96 -13.71 3.60
C VAL A 74 -6.37 -14.24 3.42
N ARG A 75 -7.36 -13.51 3.92
CA ARG A 75 -8.80 -13.73 3.70
C ARG A 75 -9.45 -12.41 3.33
N VAL A 76 -10.22 -12.38 2.25
CA VAL A 76 -10.85 -11.17 1.70
C VAL A 76 -12.36 -11.34 1.67
N GLY A 77 -13.10 -10.24 1.71
CA GLY A 77 -14.55 -10.26 1.54
C GLY A 77 -15.30 -10.80 2.74
N LEU A 78 -14.73 -10.72 3.95
CA LEU A 78 -15.41 -11.18 5.17
C LEU A 78 -16.58 -10.25 5.45
N ALA A 79 -17.79 -10.79 5.53
CA ALA A 79 -19.04 -10.03 5.54
C ALA A 79 -19.67 -9.91 6.94
N ASP A 80 -19.25 -10.72 7.91
CA ASP A 80 -19.81 -10.76 9.26
C ASP A 80 -18.81 -11.25 10.33
N GLU A 81 -19.28 -11.28 11.58
CA GLU A 81 -18.50 -11.72 12.76
C GLU A 81 -18.01 -13.17 12.65
N ASP A 82 -18.88 -14.09 12.22
CA ASP A 82 -18.58 -15.52 12.17
C ASP A 82 -17.46 -15.80 11.15
N GLU A 83 -17.53 -15.12 10.00
CA GLU A 83 -16.48 -15.17 8.98
C GLU A 83 -15.15 -14.59 9.48
N VAL A 84 -15.17 -13.48 10.25
CA VAL A 84 -13.97 -12.88 10.86
C VAL A 84 -13.30 -13.85 11.85
N ARG A 85 -14.07 -14.46 12.76
CA ARG A 85 -13.53 -15.41 13.74
C ARG A 85 -12.92 -16.63 13.06
N THR A 86 -13.64 -17.20 12.09
CA THR A 86 -13.17 -18.37 11.33
C THR A 86 -11.89 -18.04 10.58
N ALA A 87 -11.85 -16.91 9.87
CA ALA A 87 -10.67 -16.44 9.14
C ALA A 87 -9.47 -16.20 10.05
N TYR A 88 -9.68 -15.63 11.25
CA TYR A 88 -8.62 -15.39 12.22
C TYR A 88 -7.90 -16.69 12.61
N ASP A 89 -8.66 -17.71 13.00
CA ASP A 89 -8.10 -19.01 13.41
C ASP A 89 -7.42 -19.72 12.24
N GLU A 90 -8.05 -19.74 11.06
CA GLU A 90 -7.47 -20.34 9.86
C GLU A 90 -6.13 -19.71 9.47
N ILE A 91 -6.02 -18.37 9.54
CA ILE A 91 -4.79 -17.66 9.19
C ILE A 91 -3.67 -18.03 10.18
N LEU A 92 -3.97 -18.12 11.48
CA LEU A 92 -2.98 -18.52 12.48
C LEU A 92 -2.50 -19.96 12.29
N GLU A 93 -3.41 -20.89 11.96
CA GLU A 93 -3.05 -22.27 11.65
C GLU A 93 -2.17 -22.36 10.39
N ASN A 94 -2.57 -21.65 9.33
CA ASN A 94 -1.81 -21.61 8.07
C ASN A 94 -0.43 -21.01 8.26
N ALA A 95 -0.30 -19.92 9.03
CA ALA A 95 0.99 -19.30 9.33
C ALA A 95 1.96 -20.26 10.03
N LYS A 96 1.48 -20.98 11.07
CA LYS A 96 2.28 -21.98 11.79
C LYS A 96 2.64 -23.18 10.93
N LYS A 97 1.76 -23.59 10.02
CA LYS A 97 2.00 -24.69 9.08
C LYS A 97 3.04 -24.30 8.02
N TYR A 98 2.97 -23.06 7.55
CA TYR A 98 3.89 -22.53 6.54
C TYR A 98 5.30 -22.36 7.11
N ASP A 99 5.42 -21.74 8.29
CA ASP A 99 6.67 -21.63 9.03
C ASP A 99 6.41 -21.78 10.54
N PRO A 100 6.75 -22.95 11.14
CA PRO A 100 6.58 -23.20 12.57
C PRO A 100 7.39 -22.26 13.48
N ASN A 101 8.44 -21.62 12.95
CA ASN A 101 9.28 -20.68 13.69
C ASN A 101 8.88 -19.22 13.45
N SER A 102 7.85 -18.95 12.64
CA SER A 102 7.39 -17.60 12.36
C SER A 102 6.91 -16.92 13.64
N LYS A 103 7.35 -15.67 13.82
CA LYS A 103 6.83 -14.81 14.87
C LYS A 103 5.60 -14.10 14.32
N ILE A 104 4.43 -14.48 14.83
CA ILE A 104 3.17 -13.82 14.51
C ILE A 104 3.00 -12.65 15.48
N GLU A 105 2.93 -11.43 14.94
CA GLU A 105 2.75 -10.21 15.73
C GLU A 105 1.27 -9.90 15.96
N GLY A 106 0.40 -10.44 15.10
CA GLY A 106 -1.05 -10.40 15.18
C GLY A 106 -1.67 -10.63 13.79
N ILE A 107 -2.96 -10.36 13.69
CA ILE A 107 -3.71 -10.35 12.43
C ILE A 107 -4.10 -8.92 12.12
N ILE A 108 -3.75 -8.47 10.92
CA ILE A 108 -4.23 -7.21 10.37
C ILE A 108 -5.70 -7.38 10.01
N VAL A 109 -6.53 -6.46 10.48
CA VAL A 109 -7.91 -6.28 10.04
C VAL A 109 -7.96 -4.98 9.24
N GLN A 110 -8.33 -5.10 7.97
CA GLN A 110 -8.28 -4.01 7.00
C GLN A 110 -9.63 -3.86 6.30
N GLU A 111 -10.02 -2.62 6.06
CA GLU A 111 -11.15 -2.25 5.21
C GLU A 111 -11.02 -2.87 3.81
N MET A 112 -12.09 -3.49 3.30
CA MET A 112 -12.15 -3.85 1.88
C MET A 112 -12.68 -2.67 1.08
N VAL A 113 -11.76 -1.91 0.49
CA VAL A 113 -12.12 -0.71 -0.30
C VAL A 113 -12.92 -1.09 -1.56
N PRO A 114 -13.82 -0.21 -2.05
CA PRO A 114 -14.54 -0.46 -3.29
C PRO A 114 -13.62 -0.63 -4.50
N ASN A 115 -14.09 -1.32 -5.54
CA ASN A 115 -13.36 -1.41 -6.80
C ASN A 115 -13.24 -0.02 -7.46
N GLY A 116 -12.15 0.19 -8.18
CA GLY A 116 -11.88 1.41 -8.94
C GLY A 116 -10.78 1.20 -9.97
N LEU A 117 -10.24 2.29 -10.50
CA LEU A 117 -9.07 2.26 -11.36
C LEU A 117 -7.83 1.98 -10.50
N GLU A 118 -7.18 0.84 -10.73
CA GLU A 118 -5.92 0.50 -10.06
C GLU A 118 -4.75 1.28 -10.70
N LEU A 119 -4.01 1.98 -9.86
CA LEU A 119 -2.79 2.72 -10.19
C LEU A 119 -1.63 2.21 -9.34
N ILE A 120 -0.41 2.44 -9.83
CA ILE A 120 0.81 2.22 -9.06
C ILE A 120 1.57 3.52 -8.92
N PHE A 121 2.08 3.73 -7.71
CA PHE A 121 3.04 4.77 -7.40
C PHE A 121 4.28 4.14 -6.78
N GLY A 122 5.42 4.30 -7.45
CA GLY A 122 6.69 3.73 -7.03
C GLY A 122 7.75 4.78 -6.78
N ILE A 123 8.66 4.51 -5.86
CA ILE A 123 9.96 5.17 -5.73
C ILE A 123 11.02 4.08 -5.67
N ASN A 124 12.11 4.24 -6.40
CA ASN A 124 13.30 3.40 -6.25
C ASN A 124 14.55 4.27 -6.22
N LYS A 125 15.47 4.00 -5.29
CA LYS A 125 16.74 4.71 -5.18
C LYS A 125 17.84 3.97 -5.94
N ASP A 126 18.20 4.49 -7.10
CA ASP A 126 19.33 4.00 -7.88
C ASP A 126 20.67 4.52 -7.30
N PRO A 127 21.73 3.69 -7.25
CA PRO A 127 23.04 4.11 -6.73
C PRO A 127 23.72 5.24 -7.50
N GLN A 128 23.45 5.40 -8.79
CA GLN A 128 24.05 6.42 -9.64
C GLN A 128 23.15 7.65 -9.77
N PHE A 129 21.85 7.44 -9.93
CA PHE A 129 20.89 8.50 -10.26
C PHE A 129 20.10 9.03 -9.06
N GLY A 130 20.17 8.36 -7.90
CA GLY A 130 19.36 8.69 -6.74
C GLY A 130 17.91 8.21 -6.89
N HIS A 131 16.98 8.89 -6.24
CA HIS A 131 15.57 8.51 -6.27
C HIS A 131 14.94 8.75 -7.64
N THR A 132 14.28 7.71 -8.14
CA THR A 132 13.41 7.73 -9.32
C THR A 132 11.98 7.50 -8.86
N ILE A 133 11.02 8.20 -9.47
CA ILE A 133 9.59 8.01 -9.24
C ILE A 133 8.97 7.31 -10.45
N VAL A 134 8.09 6.36 -10.17
CA VAL A 134 7.36 5.54 -11.13
C VAL A 134 5.87 5.79 -10.98
N PHE A 135 5.17 5.91 -12.09
CA PHE A 135 3.72 6.01 -12.14
C PHE A 135 3.17 5.15 -13.27
N GLY A 136 2.05 4.46 -13.05
CA GLY A 136 1.40 3.70 -14.12
C GLY A 136 0.08 3.07 -13.71
N LEU A 137 -0.50 2.30 -14.64
CA LEU A 137 -1.64 1.43 -14.34
C LEU A 137 -1.22 0.27 -13.44
N GLY A 138 -2.07 -0.07 -12.47
CA GLY A 138 -1.90 -1.24 -11.60
C GLY A 138 -2.55 -2.51 -12.12
N GLY A 139 -2.48 -3.56 -11.29
CA GLY A 139 -3.04 -4.88 -11.57
C GLY A 139 -2.24 -5.71 -12.58
N ILE A 140 -2.88 -6.71 -13.19
CA ILE A 140 -2.26 -7.66 -14.14
C ILE A 140 -1.62 -6.99 -15.37
N TYR A 141 -1.90 -5.71 -15.60
CA TYR A 141 -1.45 -4.97 -16.77
C TYR A 141 0.01 -4.46 -16.64
N VAL A 142 0.56 -4.40 -15.43
CA VAL A 142 1.94 -3.94 -15.16
C VAL A 142 2.97 -4.85 -15.79
N GLU A 143 2.83 -6.17 -15.59
CA GLU A 143 3.76 -7.18 -16.08
C GLU A 143 3.68 -7.40 -17.59
N VAL A 144 2.56 -7.00 -18.21
CA VAL A 144 2.26 -7.32 -19.62
C VAL A 144 2.44 -6.12 -20.55
N PHE A 145 2.22 -4.88 -20.08
CA PHE A 145 2.14 -3.71 -20.96
C PHE A 145 3.21 -2.65 -20.72
N GLU A 146 4.08 -2.77 -19.70
CA GLU A 146 5.13 -1.77 -19.38
C GLU A 146 4.58 -0.33 -19.38
N ASP A 147 3.31 -0.14 -18.98
CA ASP A 147 2.60 1.15 -19.09
C ASP A 147 2.92 2.06 -17.91
N ILE A 148 4.19 2.46 -17.84
CA ILE A 148 4.77 3.25 -16.77
C ILE A 148 5.47 4.49 -17.31
N ALA A 149 5.48 5.55 -16.51
CA ALA A 149 6.30 6.72 -16.69
C ALA A 149 7.30 6.84 -15.54
N LEU A 150 8.52 7.28 -15.87
CA LEU A 150 9.64 7.39 -14.94
C LEU A 150 10.20 8.80 -14.93
N ARG A 151 10.56 9.32 -13.76
CA ARG A 151 11.28 10.60 -13.60
C ARG A 151 12.30 10.52 -12.46
N LEU A 152 13.33 11.35 -12.53
CA LEU A 152 14.22 11.58 -11.39
C LEU A 152 13.56 12.52 -10.39
N VAL A 153 13.75 12.26 -9.10
CA VAL A 153 13.32 13.14 -8.01
C VAL A 153 14.39 14.22 -7.77
N PRO A 154 14.01 15.50 -7.51
CA PRO A 154 12.65 16.01 -7.37
C PRO A 154 11.91 16.19 -8.71
N ILE A 155 10.60 16.03 -8.68
CA ILE A 155 9.71 16.34 -9.82
C ILE A 155 8.92 17.63 -9.57
N SER A 156 8.53 18.29 -10.64
CA SER A 156 7.56 19.39 -10.64
C SER A 156 6.14 18.88 -10.91
N LYS A 157 5.13 19.75 -10.74
CA LYS A 157 3.75 19.43 -11.16
C LYS A 157 3.66 19.16 -12.66
N ASP A 158 4.42 19.90 -13.47
CA ASP A 158 4.44 19.72 -14.93
C ASP A 158 5.02 18.35 -15.29
N ASP A 159 6.05 17.88 -14.57
CA ASP A 159 6.56 16.51 -14.71
C ASP A 159 5.50 15.47 -14.35
N ALA A 160 4.75 15.68 -13.26
CA ALA A 160 3.68 14.76 -12.85
C ALA A 160 2.54 14.69 -13.90
N TYR A 161 2.07 15.82 -14.43
CA TYR A 161 1.09 15.81 -15.52
C TYR A 161 1.66 15.12 -16.78
N ALA A 162 2.92 15.36 -17.12
CA ALA A 162 3.58 14.70 -18.24
C ALA A 162 3.64 13.18 -18.05
N MET A 163 4.02 12.70 -16.86
CA MET A 163 4.03 11.28 -16.51
C MET A 163 2.64 10.65 -16.69
N ILE A 164 1.57 11.31 -16.23
CA ILE A 164 0.20 10.80 -16.42
C ILE A 164 -0.14 10.71 -17.91
N SER A 165 0.22 11.73 -18.69
CA SER A 165 -0.05 11.78 -20.14
C SER A 165 0.71 10.73 -20.97
N GLU A 166 1.85 10.25 -20.47
CA GLU A 166 2.68 9.24 -21.13
C GLU A 166 2.12 7.82 -21.01
N THR A 167 1.20 7.58 -20.07
CA THR A 167 0.61 6.27 -19.81
C THR A 167 -0.81 6.15 -20.39
N ASN A 168 -1.34 4.93 -20.52
CA ASN A 168 -2.75 4.74 -20.90
C ASN A 168 -3.72 5.19 -19.81
N VAL A 169 -3.24 5.48 -18.59
CA VAL A 169 -4.04 6.14 -17.55
C VAL A 169 -4.70 7.40 -18.12
N SER A 170 -3.97 8.25 -18.84
CA SER A 170 -4.52 9.48 -19.44
C SER A 170 -5.76 9.25 -20.32
N LYS A 171 -5.79 8.15 -21.08
CA LYS A 171 -6.92 7.78 -21.95
C LYS A 171 -8.13 7.30 -21.13
N ILE A 172 -7.88 6.64 -20.00
CA ILE A 172 -8.93 6.17 -19.08
C ILE A 172 -9.50 7.35 -18.29
N LEU A 173 -8.63 8.25 -17.81
CA LEU A 173 -9.03 9.47 -17.10
C LEU A 173 -9.80 10.43 -18.03
N ALA A 174 -9.49 10.45 -19.32
CA ALA A 174 -10.27 11.15 -20.35
C ALA A 174 -11.63 10.48 -20.67
N GLY A 175 -12.04 9.47 -19.90
CA GLY A 175 -13.11 8.50 -20.18
C GLY A 175 -14.52 9.03 -20.48
N ALA A 176 -15.42 8.08 -20.79
CA ALA A 176 -16.77 8.32 -21.28
C ALA A 176 -17.66 9.21 -20.38
N ARG A 177 -18.67 9.87 -20.99
CA ARG A 177 -19.59 10.80 -20.31
C ARG A 177 -20.05 10.27 -18.94
N GLY A 178 -19.79 11.06 -17.89
CA GLY A 178 -20.27 10.80 -16.53
C GLY A 178 -19.25 10.20 -15.56
N LYS A 179 -18.01 9.95 -16.00
CA LYS A 179 -16.89 9.63 -15.10
C LYS A 179 -16.09 10.90 -14.80
N GLU A 180 -15.83 11.15 -13.52
CA GLU A 180 -15.07 12.29 -13.01
C GLU A 180 -13.94 11.78 -12.12
N TYR A 181 -12.84 11.36 -12.74
CA TYR A 181 -11.62 11.07 -12.00
C TYR A 181 -10.91 12.37 -11.63
N ASP A 182 -10.38 12.46 -10.41
CA ASP A 182 -9.57 13.60 -9.99
C ASP A 182 -8.10 13.39 -10.41
N ILE A 183 -7.70 14.04 -11.51
CA ILE A 183 -6.32 14.02 -12.01
C ILE A 183 -5.38 14.76 -11.03
N ASP A 184 -5.87 15.80 -10.37
CA ASP A 184 -5.06 16.61 -9.47
C ASP A 184 -4.71 15.83 -8.19
N GLU A 185 -5.56 14.88 -7.78
CA GLU A 185 -5.24 13.92 -6.71
C GLU A 185 -4.02 13.07 -7.06
N VAL A 186 -3.95 12.52 -8.28
CA VAL A 186 -2.81 11.72 -8.75
C VAL A 186 -1.53 12.55 -8.75
N VAL A 187 -1.61 13.79 -9.26
CA VAL A 187 -0.47 14.73 -9.24
C VAL A 187 -0.03 15.02 -7.81
N ASP A 188 -0.96 15.27 -6.89
CA ASP A 188 -0.66 15.56 -5.50
C ASP A 188 0.04 14.39 -4.79
N ILE A 189 -0.37 13.14 -5.05
CA ILE A 189 0.31 11.94 -4.54
C ILE A 189 1.75 11.85 -5.05
N LEU A 190 1.98 12.06 -6.36
CA LEU A 190 3.32 12.06 -6.94
C LEU A 190 4.22 13.13 -6.29
N MET A 191 3.68 14.33 -6.07
CA MET A 191 4.39 15.42 -5.39
C MET A 191 4.69 15.08 -3.92
N LYS A 192 3.75 14.45 -3.21
CA LYS A 192 3.93 13.98 -1.83
C LYS A 192 5.03 12.92 -1.71
N LEU A 193 5.06 11.95 -2.63
CA LEU A 193 6.11 10.93 -2.68
C LEU A 193 7.48 11.52 -3.03
N SER A 194 7.52 12.45 -3.99
CA SER A 194 8.73 13.21 -4.31
C SER A 194 9.27 13.95 -3.10
N LYS A 195 8.39 14.58 -2.31
CA LYS A 195 8.77 15.27 -1.06
C LYS A 195 9.24 14.28 0.03
N LEU A 196 8.53 13.16 0.21
CA LEU A 196 8.85 12.14 1.20
C LEU A 196 10.31 11.69 1.12
N VAL A 197 10.79 11.34 -0.07
CA VAL A 197 12.16 10.83 -0.21
C VAL A 197 13.23 11.91 -0.29
N GLN A 198 12.86 13.16 -0.57
CA GLN A 198 13.74 14.30 -0.35
C GLN A 198 14.00 14.56 1.14
N GLU A 199 12.97 14.42 1.98
CA GLU A 199 13.08 14.59 3.43
C GLU A 199 13.70 13.36 4.11
N HIS A 200 13.50 12.17 3.53
CA HIS A 200 14.00 10.91 4.05
C HIS A 200 14.82 10.13 3.01
N PRO A 201 16.05 10.60 2.70
CA PRO A 201 16.88 10.01 1.64
C PRO A 201 17.35 8.57 1.92
N GLN A 202 17.18 8.08 3.15
CA GLN A 202 17.43 6.70 3.53
C GLN A 202 16.38 5.70 3.03
N ILE A 203 15.23 6.17 2.54
CA ILE A 203 14.23 5.29 1.92
C ILE A 203 14.83 4.76 0.62
N GLN A 204 14.85 3.44 0.47
CA GLN A 204 15.35 2.76 -0.73
C GLN A 204 14.24 2.55 -1.75
N GLU A 205 13.06 2.19 -1.26
CA GLU A 205 11.91 1.85 -2.09
C GLU A 205 10.61 2.28 -1.41
N VAL A 206 9.67 2.76 -2.22
CA VAL A 206 8.25 2.85 -1.88
C VAL A 206 7.49 2.23 -3.03
N ASP A 207 6.59 1.30 -2.77
CA ASP A 207 5.69 0.77 -3.78
C ASP A 207 4.28 0.78 -3.20
N ILE A 208 3.40 1.63 -3.74
CA ILE A 208 1.98 1.66 -3.40
C ILE A 208 1.24 0.96 -4.53
N ASN A 209 0.85 -0.28 -4.26
CA ASN A 209 0.26 -1.15 -5.27
C ASN A 209 -0.71 -2.17 -4.63
N PRO A 210 -2.02 -2.11 -4.92
CA PRO A 210 -2.68 -1.10 -5.76
C PRO A 210 -2.99 0.18 -4.96
N PHE A 211 -3.02 1.31 -5.67
CA PHE A 211 -3.77 2.50 -5.27
C PHE A 211 -5.06 2.58 -6.09
N ILE A 212 -6.21 2.68 -5.43
CA ILE A 212 -7.51 2.72 -6.09
C ILE A 212 -7.96 4.17 -6.29
N LEU A 213 -8.14 4.58 -7.54
CA LEU A 213 -8.75 5.85 -7.92
C LEU A 213 -10.20 5.63 -8.35
N TYR A 214 -11.11 6.47 -7.87
CA TYR A 214 -12.54 6.29 -8.06
C TYR A 214 -13.10 7.23 -9.15
N GLU A 215 -14.12 6.74 -9.88
CA GLU A 215 -14.72 7.45 -11.02
C GLU A 215 -15.76 8.50 -10.64
N ASP A 216 -16.06 8.65 -9.35
CA ASP A 216 -17.04 9.59 -8.79
C ASP A 216 -16.39 10.74 -7.99
N GLY A 217 -15.07 10.92 -8.16
CA GLY A 217 -14.30 12.01 -7.55
C GLY A 217 -14.09 11.88 -6.03
N ARG A 218 -14.47 10.76 -5.40
CA ARG A 218 -14.07 10.52 -4.00
C ARG A 218 -12.55 10.30 -3.93
N VAL A 219 -11.98 10.61 -2.76
CA VAL A 219 -10.55 10.44 -2.47
C VAL A 219 -10.13 8.99 -2.72
N GLY A 220 -9.10 8.80 -3.53
CA GLY A 220 -8.46 7.52 -3.79
C GLY A 220 -7.86 6.89 -2.54
N THR A 221 -7.51 5.60 -2.60
CA THR A 221 -7.06 4.85 -1.42
C THR A 221 -5.98 3.83 -1.77
N GLY A 222 -4.83 3.91 -1.12
CA GLY A 222 -3.81 2.87 -1.16
C GLY A 222 -4.23 1.65 -0.36
N VAL A 223 -4.16 0.47 -0.96
CA VAL A 223 -4.58 -0.80 -0.35
C VAL A 223 -3.42 -1.52 0.31
N ASP A 224 -2.27 -1.48 -0.34
CA ASP A 224 -1.02 -2.08 0.15
C ASP A 224 0.15 -1.16 -0.18
N ALA A 225 1.19 -1.26 0.65
CA ALA A 225 2.42 -0.55 0.41
C ALA A 225 3.64 -1.30 0.95
N LEU A 226 4.69 -1.37 0.15
CA LEU A 226 6.02 -1.80 0.54
C LEU A 226 6.91 -0.57 0.70
N ILE A 227 7.62 -0.48 1.84
CA ILE A 227 8.63 0.55 2.06
C ILE A 227 9.89 -0.10 2.61
N THR A 228 11.03 0.14 1.95
CA THR A 228 12.34 -0.36 2.35
C THR A 228 13.33 0.77 2.58
N LEU A 229 14.35 0.50 3.39
CA LEU A 229 15.41 1.43 3.75
C LEU A 229 16.73 0.92 3.16
N SER A 230 17.60 1.84 2.77
CA SER A 230 18.92 1.50 2.25
C SER A 230 19.76 0.88 3.37
N GLU A 231 20.59 -0.10 3.00
CA GLU A 231 21.68 -0.58 3.85
C GLU A 231 22.65 0.59 4.14
N GLU A 232 23.27 0.59 5.33
CA GLU A 232 24.28 1.60 5.71
C GLU A 232 25.63 1.37 5.04
#